data_AF-A0A3L7VZB8-F1
#
_entry.id   AF-A0A3L7VZB8-F1
#
_cell.length_a   1.000
_cell.length_b   1.000
_cell.length_c   1.000
_cell.angle_alpha   90.00
_cell.angle_beta   90.00
_cell.angle_gamma   90.00
#
_symmetry.space_group_name_H-M   'P 1'
#
loop_
_entity.id
_entity.type
_entity.pdbx_description
1 polymer ?
#
loop_
_entity_poly.entity_id
_entity_poly.type
_entity_poly.pdbx_seq_one_letter_code
_entity_poly.pdbx_strand_id
1 'polypeptide(L)'
;MSISALLNSWREGSVAGAAQPIGLLAANDGGTAALLLPLPTRLALRYGATSAAAHRAAALELNAPVIELHSPLSADIDTAADLAAALAASDAAGATTTAGTTVGTAADGLQVIPLDGLGEIVAGDDLPNLIAACVAQHVAMSGESLRTDDVITVTQKIVSKAEGAIVELATVTPRQEAIDYATRWSRDPRQVEVVLREAVRVVRMDRGVIITETAHGFVLANSGVDASNVGPRSGEIVTLLPRDPDTSARRIRAAIEDRCGVAPGVIVTDSFGRPWRLGITDVAIGVAGIAALDDLRGSPDADGRAMAATVRAVADQIAAAAELALGKSARRPLALVRGAKARHSEEGSVRESLMPPDWDLFR
;
A
#
# COMPACT_ATOMS: atom_id res chain seq x y z
N MET A 1 -2.64 31.33 -10.49
CA MET A 1 -3.15 30.23 -11.33
C MET A 1 -2.90 28.93 -10.57
N SER A 2 -3.89 28.06 -10.37
CA SER A 2 -3.71 26.80 -9.64
C SER A 2 -3.04 25.73 -10.52
N ILE A 3 -2.45 24.70 -9.90
CA ILE A 3 -1.92 23.52 -10.63
C ILE A 3 -3.00 22.89 -11.51
N SER A 4 -4.25 22.84 -11.02
CA SER A 4 -5.39 22.33 -11.80
C SER A 4 -5.64 23.14 -13.08
N ALA A 5 -5.49 24.47 -13.04
CA ALA A 5 -5.65 25.31 -14.23
C ALA A 5 -4.51 25.09 -15.25
N LEU A 6 -3.28 24.88 -14.78
CA LEU A 6 -2.14 24.52 -15.62
C LEU A 6 -2.37 23.17 -16.33
N LEU A 7 -2.85 22.17 -15.59
CA LEU A 7 -3.16 20.84 -16.15
C LEU A 7 -4.31 20.88 -17.16
N ASN A 8 -5.34 21.69 -16.91
CA ASN A 8 -6.46 21.85 -17.84
C ASN A 8 -6.02 22.54 -19.13
N SER A 9 -5.22 23.61 -19.04
CA SER A 9 -4.66 24.29 -20.21
C SER A 9 -3.83 23.34 -21.09
N TRP A 10 -3.03 22.46 -20.48
CA TRP A 10 -2.26 21.46 -21.22
C TRP A 10 -3.15 20.41 -21.92
N ARG A 11 -4.25 19.98 -21.28
CA ARG A 11 -5.22 19.04 -21.88
C ARG A 11 -6.01 19.66 -23.02
N GLU A 12 -6.40 20.93 -22.89
CA GLU A 12 -7.16 21.66 -23.92
C GLU A 12 -6.33 21.92 -25.18
N GLY A 13 -5.00 22.00 -25.06
CA GLY A 13 -4.08 22.08 -26.20
C GLY A 13 -3.96 20.80 -27.04
N SER A 14 -4.69 19.73 -26.71
CA SER A 14 -4.67 18.48 -27.46
C SER A 14 -5.76 18.42 -28.53
N VAL A 15 -5.38 18.12 -29.77
CA VAL A 15 -6.32 17.93 -30.88
C VAL A 15 -6.84 16.50 -30.87
N ALA A 16 -8.16 16.33 -30.98
CA ALA A 16 -8.78 15.01 -31.03
C ALA A 16 -8.19 14.15 -32.16
N GLY A 17 -7.58 13.01 -31.80
CA GLY A 17 -6.96 12.07 -32.74
C GLY A 17 -5.44 12.23 -32.95
N ALA A 18 -4.80 13.20 -32.31
CA ALA A 18 -3.34 13.36 -32.32
C ALA A 18 -2.69 12.87 -31.01
N ALA A 19 -1.40 12.54 -31.05
CA ALA A 19 -0.62 12.25 -29.85
C ALA A 19 -0.54 13.52 -28.97
N GLN A 20 -0.80 13.37 -27.67
CA GLN A 20 -0.80 14.50 -26.74
C GLN A 20 0.61 15.13 -26.67
N PRO A 21 0.73 16.46 -26.76
CA PRO A 21 2.02 17.14 -26.74
C PRO A 21 2.66 17.16 -25.35
N ILE A 22 3.97 17.35 -25.31
CA ILE A 22 4.72 17.63 -24.09
C ILE A 22 4.40 19.06 -23.64
N GLY A 23 3.95 19.25 -22.41
CA GLY A 23 3.79 20.57 -21.81
C GLY A 23 5.09 20.97 -21.11
N LEU A 24 5.68 22.11 -21.48
CA LEU A 24 6.89 22.63 -20.83
C LEU A 24 6.59 23.97 -20.17
N LEU A 25 6.78 24.05 -18.86
CA LEU A 25 6.84 25.30 -18.12
C LEU A 25 8.31 25.59 -17.80
N ALA A 26 8.91 26.52 -18.54
CA ALA A 26 10.27 26.97 -18.25
C ALA A 26 10.27 27.81 -16.96
N ALA A 27 11.28 27.60 -16.12
CA ALA A 27 11.57 28.47 -15.00
C ALA A 27 12.19 29.79 -15.50
N ASN A 28 12.12 30.83 -14.68
CA ASN A 28 12.60 32.17 -15.04
C ASN A 28 14.13 32.22 -15.23
N ASP A 29 14.86 31.28 -14.61
CA ASP A 29 16.32 31.17 -14.66
C ASP A 29 16.83 30.34 -15.86
N GLY A 30 15.93 29.77 -16.67
CA GLY A 30 16.26 28.85 -17.78
C GLY A 30 16.16 27.36 -17.42
N GLY A 31 15.84 27.05 -16.16
CA GLY A 31 15.46 25.74 -15.67
C GLY A 31 14.06 25.30 -16.13
N THR A 32 13.57 24.18 -15.58
CA THR A 32 12.24 23.62 -15.90
C THR A 32 11.42 23.56 -14.63
N ALA A 33 10.47 24.48 -14.49
CA ALA A 33 9.56 24.53 -13.35
C ALA A 33 8.50 23.40 -13.39
N ALA A 34 8.02 23.03 -14.59
CA ALA A 34 7.17 21.84 -14.75
C ALA A 34 7.31 21.22 -16.15
N LEU A 35 7.14 19.89 -16.20
CA LEU A 35 7.12 19.12 -17.43
C LEU A 35 5.95 18.14 -17.40
N LEU A 36 5.02 18.27 -18.33
CA LEU A 36 3.82 17.44 -18.45
C LEU A 36 3.98 16.50 -19.63
N LEU A 37 3.94 15.20 -19.37
CA LEU A 37 4.30 14.17 -20.34
C LEU A 37 3.13 13.24 -20.62
N PRO A 38 2.84 12.92 -21.88
CA PRO A 38 1.99 11.78 -22.20
C PRO A 38 2.71 10.48 -21.82
N LEU A 39 2.03 9.55 -21.14
CA LEU A 39 2.59 8.24 -20.81
C LEU A 39 2.06 7.16 -21.77
N PRO A 40 2.92 6.26 -22.27
CA PRO A 40 4.35 6.14 -21.99
C PRO A 40 5.20 7.14 -22.79
N THR A 41 6.27 7.69 -22.19
CA THR A 41 7.22 8.59 -22.85
C THR A 41 8.62 8.00 -22.92
N ARG A 42 9.37 8.38 -23.98
CA ARG A 42 10.80 8.09 -24.14
C ARG A 42 11.68 9.32 -23.92
N LEU A 43 11.08 10.45 -23.53
CA LEU A 43 11.81 11.69 -23.29
C LEU A 43 12.79 11.51 -22.12
N ALA A 44 14.06 11.76 -22.37
CA ALA A 44 15.08 11.77 -21.32
C ALA A 44 14.92 13.03 -20.45
N LEU A 45 14.71 12.84 -19.15
CA LEU A 45 14.60 13.94 -18.19
C LEU A 45 15.98 14.48 -17.84
N ARG A 46 16.20 15.77 -18.07
CA ARG A 46 17.49 16.46 -17.86
C ARG A 46 17.26 17.78 -17.14
N TYR A 47 17.17 17.72 -15.80
CA TYR A 47 17.04 18.89 -14.93
C TYR A 47 18.38 19.59 -14.68
N GLY A 48 18.32 20.87 -14.28
CA GLY A 48 19.48 21.75 -14.10
C GLY A 48 19.29 23.13 -14.75
N ALA A 49 20.33 23.97 -14.70
CA ALA A 49 20.30 25.39 -15.06
C ALA A 49 19.90 25.71 -16.52
N THR A 50 19.93 24.72 -17.43
CA THR A 50 19.52 24.87 -18.83
C THR A 50 18.48 23.83 -19.26
N SER A 51 17.79 23.26 -18.28
CA SER A 51 16.91 22.11 -18.50
C SER A 51 15.75 22.39 -19.43
N ALA A 52 15.21 23.61 -19.49
CA ALA A 52 14.13 23.90 -20.45
C ALA A 52 14.62 23.80 -21.90
N ALA A 53 15.85 24.21 -22.19
CA ALA A 53 16.45 24.04 -23.51
C ALA A 53 16.76 22.56 -23.79
N ALA A 54 17.26 21.82 -22.80
CA ALA A 54 17.55 20.40 -22.93
C ALA A 54 16.28 19.57 -23.18
N HIS A 55 15.17 19.88 -22.50
CA HIS A 55 13.88 19.22 -22.71
C HIS A 55 13.28 19.54 -24.08
N ARG A 56 13.42 20.78 -24.57
CA ARG A 56 13.04 21.14 -25.95
C ARG A 56 13.83 20.34 -26.99
N ALA A 57 15.14 20.25 -26.82
CA ALA A 57 16.01 19.48 -27.72
C ALA A 57 15.65 17.98 -27.73
N ALA A 58 15.45 17.39 -26.54
CA ALA A 58 15.05 15.99 -26.42
C ALA A 58 13.66 15.70 -27.03
N ALA A 59 12.72 16.64 -26.93
CA ALA A 59 11.41 16.50 -27.56
C ALA A 59 11.51 16.57 -29.09
N LEU A 60 12.37 17.46 -29.61
CA LEU A 60 12.65 17.56 -31.05
C LEU A 60 13.28 16.28 -31.59
N GLU A 61 14.24 15.67 -30.89
CA GLU A 61 14.84 14.38 -31.26
C GLU A 61 13.81 13.25 -31.39
N LEU A 62 12.72 13.34 -30.63
CA LEU A 62 11.63 12.36 -30.62
C LEU A 62 10.48 12.71 -31.58
N ASN A 63 10.58 13.79 -32.35
CA ASN A 63 9.47 14.36 -33.10
C ASN A 63 8.20 14.54 -32.25
N ALA A 64 8.37 14.85 -30.96
CA ALA A 64 7.27 15.06 -30.03
C ALA A 64 6.92 16.56 -29.99
N PRO A 65 5.65 16.94 -30.25
CA PRO A 65 5.25 18.34 -30.20
C PRO A 65 5.35 18.87 -28.76
N VAL A 66 5.85 20.10 -28.61
CA VAL A 66 5.96 20.80 -27.31
C VAL A 66 5.01 21.99 -27.30
N ILE A 67 4.27 22.15 -26.20
CA ILE A 67 3.49 23.36 -25.90
C ILE A 67 4.17 24.07 -24.74
N GLU A 68 4.45 25.36 -24.92
CA GLU A 68 4.92 26.24 -23.87
C GLU A 68 3.76 26.60 -22.95
N LEU A 69 3.95 26.34 -21.66
CA LEU A 69 3.00 26.67 -20.61
C LEU A 69 3.41 27.99 -19.96
N HIS A 70 2.42 28.75 -19.52
CA HIS A 70 2.64 30.00 -18.81
C HIS A 70 1.87 29.94 -17.49
N SER A 71 2.59 30.13 -16.38
CA SER A 71 2.02 30.13 -15.04
C SER A 71 2.93 30.89 -14.09
N PRO A 72 2.41 31.56 -13.05
CA PRO A 72 3.22 32.09 -11.96
C PRO A 72 4.09 31.02 -11.27
N LEU A 73 3.78 29.74 -11.46
CA LEU A 73 4.61 28.62 -11.02
C LEU A 73 5.97 28.55 -11.74
N SER A 74 6.24 29.39 -12.75
CA SER A 74 7.57 29.51 -13.37
C SER A 74 8.59 30.24 -12.49
N ALA A 75 8.14 30.90 -11.42
CA ALA A 75 9.02 31.55 -10.44
C ALA A 75 9.38 30.55 -9.32
N ASP A 76 10.36 29.71 -9.58
CA ASP A 76 11.02 28.89 -8.56
C ASP A 76 11.88 29.74 -7.63
N ILE A 77 12.18 29.18 -6.45
CA ILE A 77 12.88 29.89 -5.37
C ILE A 77 14.25 29.24 -5.20
N ASP A 78 15.24 29.74 -5.94
CA ASP A 78 16.63 29.29 -5.84
C ASP A 78 17.51 30.28 -5.07
N THR A 79 17.14 31.56 -5.08
CA THR A 79 17.88 32.63 -4.42
C THR A 79 17.00 33.42 -3.45
N ALA A 80 17.65 34.18 -2.56
CA ALA A 80 16.96 35.11 -1.66
C ALA A 80 16.19 36.21 -2.43
N ALA A 81 16.63 36.56 -3.65
CA ALA A 81 15.94 37.52 -4.49
C ALA A 81 14.61 36.95 -5.01
N ASP A 82 14.59 35.67 -5.39
CA ASP A 82 13.38 34.99 -5.85
C ASP A 82 12.33 34.90 -4.73
N LEU A 83 12.78 34.59 -3.51
CA LEU A 83 11.93 34.60 -2.32
C LEU A 83 11.35 35.99 -2.05
N ALA A 84 12.16 37.04 -2.12
CA ALA A 84 11.69 38.41 -1.92
C ALA A 84 10.67 38.83 -2.98
N ALA A 85 10.88 38.43 -4.24
CA ALA A 85 9.94 38.68 -5.34
C ALA A 85 8.61 37.92 -5.13
N ALA A 86 8.66 36.67 -4.68
CA ALA A 86 7.48 35.86 -4.39
C ALA A 86 6.62 36.45 -3.26
N LEU A 87 7.27 36.94 -2.19
CA LEU A 87 6.58 37.61 -1.08
C LEU A 87 5.95 38.94 -1.52
N ALA A 88 6.67 39.75 -2.29
CA ALA A 88 6.13 41.01 -2.82
C ALA A 88 4.93 40.79 -3.77
N ALA A 89 4.95 39.72 -4.57
CA ALA A 89 3.84 39.34 -5.44
C ALA A 89 2.61 38.87 -4.63
N SER A 90 2.81 38.22 -3.47
CA SER A 90 1.75 37.84 -2.54
C SER A 90 1.08 39.06 -1.89
N ASP A 91 1.87 40.07 -1.51
CA ASP A 91 1.36 41.30 -0.88
C ASP A 91 0.60 42.20 -1.88
N ALA A 92 1.06 42.26 -3.14
CA ALA A 92 0.39 43.01 -4.20
C ALA A 92 -0.94 42.39 -4.65
N ALA A 93 -1.16 41.09 -4.40
CA ALA A 93 -2.39 40.37 -4.75
C ALA A 93 -3.56 40.58 -3.77
N GLY A 94 -3.39 41.40 -2.71
CA GLY A 94 -4.50 41.86 -1.88
C GLY A 94 -5.32 40.75 -1.22
N ALA A 95 -4.66 39.72 -0.67
CA ALA A 95 -5.35 38.65 0.05
C ALA A 95 -5.82 39.12 1.43
N THR A 96 -6.93 39.87 1.46
CA THR A 96 -7.71 40.10 2.68
C THR A 96 -8.38 38.77 3.04
N THR A 97 -7.88 38.10 4.08
CA THR A 97 -8.54 36.94 4.68
C THR A 97 -9.75 37.43 5.49
N THR A 98 -10.90 37.55 4.83
CA THR A 98 -12.18 37.72 5.51
C THR A 98 -12.57 36.39 6.17
N ALA A 99 -12.51 36.40 7.50
CA ALA A 99 -13.14 35.39 8.34
C ALA A 99 -14.65 35.37 8.08
N GLY A 100 -15.18 34.23 7.66
CA GLY A 100 -16.62 34.07 7.47
C GLY A 100 -17.00 32.91 6.57
N THR A 101 -16.78 31.68 7.03
CA THR A 101 -17.69 30.52 7.00
C THR A 101 -16.87 29.38 7.59
N THR A 102 -17.41 28.70 8.61
CA THR A 102 -16.79 27.58 9.32
C THR A 102 -15.98 26.69 8.39
N VAL A 103 -14.65 26.88 8.41
CA VAL A 103 -13.69 25.93 7.85
C VAL A 103 -13.91 24.67 8.66
N GLY A 104 -14.54 23.67 8.05
CA GLY A 104 -14.47 22.31 8.54
C GLY A 104 -13.01 22.02 8.82
N THR A 105 -12.75 21.55 10.04
CA THR A 105 -11.47 21.05 10.55
C THR A 105 -10.52 20.62 9.42
N ALA A 106 -9.25 21.05 9.49
CA ALA A 106 -8.18 20.68 8.57
C ALA A 106 -8.45 19.32 7.92
N ALA A 107 -8.49 19.26 6.59
CA ALA A 107 -8.77 18.02 5.89
C ALA A 107 -7.68 16.99 6.24
N ASP A 108 -7.96 16.14 7.23
CA ASP A 108 -7.05 15.11 7.69
C ASP A 108 -6.75 14.17 6.52
N GLY A 109 -5.54 14.29 5.98
CA GLY A 109 -5.03 13.41 4.93
C GLY A 109 -4.80 11.99 5.46
N LEU A 110 -4.54 11.04 4.55
CA LEU A 110 -4.12 9.69 4.93
C LEU A 110 -2.67 9.73 5.42
N GLN A 111 -2.44 9.29 6.65
CA GLN A 111 -1.10 9.13 7.24
C GLN A 111 -0.81 7.64 7.44
N VAL A 112 0.41 7.24 7.12
CA VAL A 112 0.93 5.90 7.35
C VAL A 112 2.26 6.03 8.07
N ILE A 113 2.29 5.63 9.33
CA ILE A 113 3.41 5.85 10.24
C ILE A 113 3.94 4.48 10.68
N PRO A 114 5.18 4.10 10.30
CA PRO A 114 5.75 2.85 10.78
C PRO A 114 6.01 2.93 12.28
N LEU A 115 5.80 1.81 13.00
CA LEU A 115 6.07 1.70 14.43
C LEU A 115 7.32 0.84 14.65
N ASP A 116 8.35 1.45 15.22
CA ASP A 116 9.63 0.82 15.52
C ASP A 116 9.68 0.28 16.96
N GLY A 117 10.66 -0.58 17.26
CA GLY A 117 10.95 -1.00 18.64
C GLY A 117 10.37 -2.36 19.07
N LEU A 118 9.70 -3.10 18.17
CA LEU A 118 9.14 -4.42 18.50
C LEU A 118 10.21 -5.51 18.71
N GLY A 119 11.40 -5.37 18.10
CA GLY A 119 12.46 -6.38 18.17
C GLY A 119 12.20 -7.61 17.29
N GLU A 120 12.99 -8.67 17.48
CA GLU A 120 12.78 -9.96 16.81
C GLU A 120 11.78 -10.79 17.62
N ILE A 121 10.74 -11.30 16.93
CA ILE A 121 9.71 -12.15 17.54
C ILE A 121 10.09 -13.61 17.41
N VAL A 122 9.91 -14.37 18.50
CA VAL A 122 10.12 -15.82 18.56
C VAL A 122 8.85 -16.54 18.98
N ALA A 123 8.85 -17.87 18.85
CA ALA A 123 7.70 -18.69 19.21
C ALA A 123 7.38 -18.60 20.71
N GLY A 124 6.10 -18.38 21.02
CA GLY A 124 5.61 -18.24 22.39
C GLY A 124 5.65 -16.81 22.94
N ASP A 125 6.18 -15.84 22.20
CA ASP A 125 6.11 -14.44 22.61
C ASP A 125 4.66 -13.96 22.73
N ASP A 126 4.39 -13.14 23.75
CA ASP A 126 3.10 -12.48 23.93
C ASP A 126 2.96 -11.29 22.97
N LEU A 127 2.75 -11.62 21.69
CA LEU A 127 2.72 -10.64 20.62
C LEU A 127 1.67 -9.54 20.82
N PRO A 128 0.42 -9.80 21.25
CA PRO A 128 -0.55 -8.75 21.55
C PRO A 128 -0.01 -7.70 22.53
N ASN A 129 0.57 -8.14 23.66
CA ASN A 129 1.10 -7.22 24.67
C ASN A 129 2.37 -6.49 24.21
N LEU A 130 3.21 -7.12 23.39
CA LEU A 130 4.37 -6.47 22.78
C LEU A 130 3.95 -5.37 21.80
N ILE A 131 2.96 -5.64 20.94
CA ILE A 131 2.41 -4.64 20.01
C ILE A 131 1.76 -3.49 20.79
N ALA A 132 0.96 -3.78 21.81
CA ALA A 132 0.36 -2.76 22.66
C ALA A 132 1.43 -1.89 23.36
N ALA A 133 2.57 -2.45 23.75
CA ALA A 133 3.70 -1.69 24.30
C ALA A 133 4.26 -0.70 23.27
N CYS A 134 4.48 -1.18 22.05
CA CYS A 134 5.00 -0.39 20.93
C CYS A 134 4.07 0.77 20.58
N VAL A 135 2.76 0.51 20.50
CA VAL A 135 1.73 1.54 20.25
C VAL A 135 1.73 2.59 21.39
N ALA A 136 1.75 2.16 22.65
CA ALA A 136 1.78 3.06 23.80
C ALA A 136 3.04 3.94 23.81
N GLN A 137 4.20 3.36 23.49
CA GLN A 137 5.45 4.09 23.37
C GLN A 137 5.38 5.14 22.25
N HIS A 138 4.83 4.79 21.09
CA HIS A 138 4.63 5.73 19.98
C HIS A 138 3.73 6.91 20.38
N VAL A 139 2.61 6.64 21.04
CA VAL A 139 1.70 7.67 21.57
C VAL A 139 2.44 8.59 22.54
N ALA A 140 3.21 8.03 23.47
CA ALA A 140 3.98 8.81 24.44
C ALA A 140 5.06 9.69 23.78
N MET A 141 5.70 9.21 22.71
CA MET A 141 6.76 9.94 22.01
C MET A 141 6.24 11.00 21.04
N SER A 142 5.11 10.76 20.37
CA SER A 142 4.51 11.69 19.42
C SER A 142 3.75 12.83 20.10
N GLY A 143 3.24 12.60 21.31
CA GLY A 143 2.33 13.52 21.99
C GLY A 143 0.90 13.49 21.41
N GLU A 144 0.62 12.61 20.45
CA GLU A 144 -0.69 12.42 19.86
C GLU A 144 -1.36 11.16 20.40
N SER A 145 -2.61 11.30 20.86
CA SER A 145 -3.38 10.16 21.35
C SER A 145 -3.77 9.22 20.21
N LEU A 146 -3.87 7.92 20.52
CA LEU A 146 -4.48 6.94 19.64
C LEU A 146 -5.98 7.28 19.47
N ARG A 147 -6.49 7.12 18.26
CA ARG A 147 -7.88 7.41 17.91
C ARG A 147 -8.64 6.13 17.59
N THR A 148 -9.96 6.17 17.74
CA THR A 148 -10.84 5.04 17.42
C THR A 148 -10.92 4.75 15.92
N ASP A 149 -10.60 5.73 15.07
CA ASP A 149 -10.51 5.59 13.61
C ASP A 149 -9.09 5.27 13.11
N ASP A 150 -8.12 5.11 14.02
CA ASP A 150 -6.80 4.59 13.66
C ASP A 150 -6.87 3.09 13.38
N VAL A 151 -5.97 2.63 12.51
CA VAL A 151 -5.81 1.22 12.18
C VAL A 151 -4.36 0.80 12.38
N ILE A 152 -4.12 -0.23 13.18
CA ILE A 152 -2.81 -0.85 13.34
C ILE A 152 -2.69 -2.01 12.36
N THR A 153 -1.75 -1.89 11.43
CA THR A 153 -1.39 -2.96 10.51
C THR A 153 -0.24 -3.79 11.08
N VAL A 154 -0.32 -5.10 10.92
CA VAL A 154 0.59 -6.08 11.51
C VAL A 154 0.96 -7.11 10.45
N THR A 155 2.23 -7.22 10.08
CA THR A 155 2.64 -8.26 9.12
C THR A 155 2.38 -9.66 9.68
N GLN A 156 1.86 -10.57 8.85
CA GLN A 156 1.57 -11.96 9.20
C GLN A 156 2.75 -12.69 9.84
N LYS A 157 3.99 -12.39 9.41
CA LYS A 157 5.17 -13.17 9.79
C LYS A 157 5.43 -13.16 11.28
N ILE A 158 5.25 -12.00 11.93
CA ILE A 158 5.41 -11.92 13.40
C ILE A 158 4.29 -12.65 14.12
N VAL A 159 3.07 -12.65 13.57
CA VAL A 159 1.93 -13.43 14.09
C VAL A 159 2.24 -14.93 13.98
N SER A 160 2.64 -15.40 12.80
CA SER A 160 3.02 -16.79 12.57
C SER A 160 4.15 -17.25 13.47
N LYS A 161 5.19 -16.41 13.68
CA LYS A 161 6.29 -16.73 14.59
C LYS A 161 5.79 -16.88 16.03
N ALA A 162 5.08 -15.89 16.54
CA ALA A 162 4.56 -15.90 17.91
C ALA A 162 3.64 -17.10 18.18
N GLU A 163 2.77 -17.44 17.22
CA GLU A 163 1.86 -18.59 17.29
C GLU A 163 2.53 -19.95 17.04
N GLY A 164 3.83 -19.98 16.76
CA GLY A 164 4.56 -21.22 16.48
C GLY A 164 4.17 -21.89 15.16
N ALA A 165 3.60 -21.14 14.21
CA ALA A 165 3.27 -21.58 12.86
C ALA A 165 4.54 -21.67 11.98
N ILE A 166 5.48 -22.50 12.43
CA ILE A 166 6.81 -22.73 11.84
C ILE A 166 6.99 -24.22 11.60
N VAL A 167 7.51 -24.59 10.44
CA VAL A 167 7.83 -25.98 10.09
C VAL A 167 9.33 -26.11 9.84
N GLU A 168 9.95 -27.09 10.48
CA GLU A 168 11.34 -27.47 10.20
C GLU A 168 11.39 -28.35 8.95
N LEU A 169 12.05 -27.89 7.89
CA LEU A 169 12.11 -28.63 6.63
C LEU A 169 12.82 -29.97 6.80
N ALA A 170 13.78 -30.08 7.72
CA ALA A 170 14.46 -31.33 8.03
C ALA A 170 13.52 -32.45 8.51
N THR A 171 12.37 -32.11 9.10
CA THR A 171 11.38 -33.10 9.57
C THR A 171 10.33 -33.46 8.50
N VAL A 172 10.43 -32.88 7.31
CA VAL A 172 9.45 -33.07 6.23
C VAL A 172 9.91 -34.18 5.29
N THR A 173 9.14 -35.26 5.23
CA THR A 173 9.25 -36.27 4.17
C THR A 173 8.33 -35.90 3.01
N PRO A 174 8.87 -35.54 1.82
CA PRO A 174 8.07 -35.16 0.67
C PRO A 174 7.42 -36.37 -0.02
N ARG A 175 6.20 -36.19 -0.54
CA ARG A 175 5.54 -37.18 -1.41
C ARG A 175 6.12 -37.17 -2.82
N GLN A 176 5.90 -38.25 -3.59
CA GLN A 176 6.49 -38.39 -4.93
C GLN A 176 6.16 -37.21 -5.87
N GLU A 177 4.92 -36.74 -5.86
CA GLU A 177 4.49 -35.55 -6.63
C GLU A 177 5.32 -34.29 -6.30
N ALA A 178 5.60 -34.07 -5.01
CA ALA A 178 6.40 -32.92 -4.56
C ALA A 178 7.86 -33.05 -5.03
N ILE A 179 8.41 -34.27 -4.99
CA ILE A 179 9.76 -34.58 -5.48
C ILE A 179 9.84 -34.32 -6.99
N ASP A 180 8.93 -34.90 -7.77
CA ASP A 180 8.94 -34.78 -9.23
C ASP A 180 8.84 -33.32 -9.69
N TYR A 181 7.94 -32.56 -9.06
CA TYR A 181 7.79 -31.13 -9.35
C TYR A 181 9.02 -30.32 -8.96
N ALA A 182 9.57 -30.57 -7.76
CA ALA A 182 10.73 -29.86 -7.26
C ALA A 182 11.96 -30.12 -8.13
N THR A 183 12.17 -31.36 -8.57
CA THR A 183 13.23 -31.72 -9.53
C THR A 183 13.05 -30.98 -10.85
N ARG A 184 11.83 -30.95 -11.39
CA ARG A 184 11.54 -30.29 -12.68
C ARG A 184 11.79 -28.79 -12.65
N TRP A 185 11.55 -28.12 -11.52
CA TRP A 185 11.59 -26.66 -11.41
C TRP A 185 12.65 -26.13 -10.45
N SER A 186 13.65 -26.94 -10.10
CA SER A 186 14.76 -26.58 -9.21
C SER A 186 14.31 -25.96 -7.88
N ARG A 187 13.35 -26.61 -7.22
CA ARG A 187 12.84 -26.22 -5.89
C ARG A 187 13.26 -27.22 -4.82
N ASP A 188 13.07 -26.86 -3.56
CA ASP A 188 13.20 -27.80 -2.44
C ASP A 188 11.92 -28.66 -2.34
N PRO A 189 12.01 -30.00 -2.49
CA PRO A 189 10.84 -30.88 -2.39
C PRO A 189 10.16 -30.82 -1.02
N ARG A 190 10.91 -30.53 0.05
CA ARG A 190 10.38 -30.40 1.42
C ARG A 190 9.50 -29.17 1.53
N GLN A 191 9.91 -28.05 0.93
CA GLN A 191 9.07 -26.85 0.88
C GLN A 191 7.82 -27.08 0.04
N VAL A 192 7.95 -27.71 -1.13
CA VAL A 192 6.80 -28.05 -1.99
C VAL A 192 5.81 -28.94 -1.24
N GLU A 193 6.28 -29.92 -0.48
CA GLU A 193 5.44 -30.75 0.38
C GLU A 193 4.66 -29.92 1.41
N VAL A 194 5.32 -28.98 2.11
CA VAL A 194 4.62 -28.11 3.08
C VAL A 194 3.54 -27.26 2.39
N VAL A 195 3.83 -26.70 1.21
CA VAL A 195 2.83 -25.97 0.41
C VAL A 195 1.61 -26.84 0.13
N LEU A 196 1.82 -28.09 -0.29
CA LEU A 196 0.76 -29.02 -0.66
C LEU A 196 -0.03 -29.53 0.55
N ARG A 197 0.55 -29.55 1.76
CA ARG A 197 -0.16 -29.88 3.01
C ARG A 197 -1.12 -28.78 3.45
N GLU A 198 -0.74 -27.51 3.22
CA GLU A 198 -1.55 -26.34 3.58
C GLU A 198 -2.61 -26.00 2.52
N ALA A 199 -2.54 -26.66 1.35
CA ALA A 199 -3.50 -26.50 0.27
C ALA A 199 -4.73 -27.41 0.47
N VAL A 200 -5.93 -26.82 0.44
CA VAL A 200 -7.18 -27.56 0.23
C VAL A 200 -7.32 -27.95 -1.23
N ARG A 201 -6.86 -27.08 -2.14
CA ARG A 201 -6.85 -27.33 -3.59
C ARG A 201 -5.63 -26.70 -4.23
N VAL A 202 -5.05 -27.39 -5.21
CA VAL A 202 -4.06 -26.81 -6.13
C VAL A 202 -4.81 -26.20 -7.31
N VAL A 203 -4.72 -24.88 -7.49
CA VAL A 203 -5.34 -24.16 -8.61
C VAL A 203 -4.48 -24.28 -9.86
N ARG A 204 -3.17 -24.07 -9.72
CA ARG A 204 -2.19 -24.22 -10.79
C ARG A 204 -0.84 -24.57 -10.21
N MET A 205 -0.12 -25.47 -10.85
CA MET A 205 1.22 -25.87 -10.43
C MET A 205 2.09 -26.08 -11.66
N ASP A 206 2.83 -25.04 -12.03
CA ASP A 206 3.59 -24.99 -13.28
C ASP A 206 4.65 -23.89 -13.22
N ARG A 207 5.72 -24.02 -14.02
CA ARG A 207 6.77 -23.01 -14.17
C ARG A 207 7.40 -22.57 -12.83
N GLY A 208 7.52 -23.49 -11.88
CA GLY A 208 8.06 -23.22 -10.54
C GLY A 208 7.09 -22.50 -9.60
N VAL A 209 5.90 -22.13 -10.05
CA VAL A 209 4.87 -21.45 -9.26
C VAL A 209 3.75 -22.44 -8.90
N ILE A 210 3.38 -22.45 -7.61
CA ILE A 210 2.25 -23.23 -7.11
C ILE A 210 1.22 -22.22 -6.62
N ILE A 211 0.05 -22.16 -7.24
CA ILE A 211 -1.10 -21.38 -6.79
C ILE A 211 -2.07 -22.34 -6.13
N THR A 212 -2.42 -22.07 -4.88
CA THR A 212 -3.23 -22.94 -4.04
C THR A 212 -4.36 -22.16 -3.37
N GLU A 213 -5.41 -22.88 -3.03
CA GLU A 213 -6.49 -22.43 -2.16
C GLU A 213 -6.22 -23.00 -0.76
N THR A 214 -6.10 -22.16 0.25
CA THR A 214 -5.86 -22.57 1.64
C THR A 214 -7.17 -22.82 2.38
N ALA A 215 -7.11 -23.41 3.58
CA ALA A 215 -8.29 -23.61 4.42
C ALA A 215 -8.98 -22.29 4.86
N HIS A 216 -8.27 -21.17 4.80
CA HIS A 216 -8.84 -19.84 5.02
C HIS A 216 -9.74 -19.39 3.86
N GLY A 217 -9.54 -19.97 2.67
CA GLY A 217 -10.14 -19.54 1.40
C GLY A 217 -9.27 -18.61 0.56
N PHE A 218 -8.06 -18.25 1.03
CA PHE A 218 -7.13 -17.46 0.22
C PHE A 218 -6.61 -18.26 -0.98
N VAL A 219 -6.65 -17.65 -2.17
CA VAL A 219 -6.02 -18.16 -3.39
C VAL A 219 -4.74 -17.38 -3.65
N LEU A 220 -3.60 -18.01 -3.40
CA LEU A 220 -2.30 -17.35 -3.39
C LEU A 220 -1.15 -18.29 -3.80
N ALA A 221 0.03 -17.71 -3.97
CA ALA A 221 1.23 -18.49 -4.25
C ALA A 221 1.70 -19.25 -2.99
N ASN A 222 2.08 -20.51 -3.19
CA ASN A 222 2.70 -21.38 -2.20
C ASN A 222 1.91 -21.52 -0.88
N SER A 223 0.58 -21.41 -0.88
CA SER A 223 -0.24 -21.48 0.34
C SER A 223 0.15 -20.47 1.43
N GLY A 224 0.84 -19.38 1.06
CA GLY A 224 1.43 -18.41 2.01
C GLY A 224 2.62 -18.95 2.81
N VAL A 225 3.17 -20.11 2.41
CA VAL A 225 4.40 -20.66 2.98
C VAL A 225 5.57 -19.79 2.55
N ASP A 226 6.23 -19.19 3.53
CA ASP A 226 7.34 -18.27 3.33
C ASP A 226 8.63 -18.82 3.97
N ALA A 227 9.72 -18.80 3.20
CA ALA A 227 11.06 -19.21 3.63
C ALA A 227 12.00 -18.02 3.89
N SER A 228 11.56 -16.80 3.59
CA SER A 228 12.35 -15.57 3.70
C SER A 228 12.22 -14.92 5.07
N ASN A 229 13.25 -14.17 5.49
CA ASN A 229 13.23 -13.37 6.73
C ASN A 229 12.85 -14.16 8.01
N VAL A 230 13.16 -15.46 8.05
CA VAL A 230 12.95 -16.35 9.21
C VAL A 230 14.16 -16.36 10.16
N GLY A 231 15.07 -15.38 10.04
CA GLY A 231 16.24 -15.23 10.92
C GLY A 231 17.41 -16.14 10.52
N PRO A 232 18.29 -16.50 11.48
CA PRO A 232 19.50 -17.32 11.22
C PRO A 232 19.22 -18.69 10.61
N ARG A 233 17.99 -19.19 10.73
CA ARG A 233 17.53 -20.49 10.23
C ARG A 233 16.94 -20.41 8.81
N SER A 234 17.24 -19.35 8.06
CA SER A 234 16.76 -19.16 6.68
C SER A 234 17.18 -20.33 5.80
N GLY A 235 16.21 -21.01 5.18
CA GLY A 235 16.42 -22.23 4.39
C GLY A 235 16.33 -23.53 5.19
N GLU A 236 16.23 -23.48 6.52
CA GLU A 236 15.96 -24.65 7.37
C GLU A 236 14.50 -24.74 7.80
N ILE A 237 13.86 -23.59 7.98
CA ILE A 237 12.47 -23.48 8.42
C ILE A 237 11.64 -22.66 7.42
N VAL A 238 10.33 -22.88 7.47
CA VAL A 238 9.33 -22.05 6.76
C VAL A 238 8.25 -21.61 7.74
N THR A 239 7.71 -20.42 7.53
CA THR A 239 6.52 -19.92 8.24
C THR A 239 5.28 -20.23 7.44
N LEU A 240 4.21 -20.62 8.14
CA LEU A 240 2.87 -20.80 7.59
C LEU A 240 2.01 -19.56 7.87
N LEU A 241 0.86 -19.42 7.21
CA LEU A 241 -0.13 -18.42 7.63
C LEU A 241 -0.68 -18.76 9.03
N PRO A 242 -1.03 -17.75 9.86
CA PRO A 242 -1.74 -17.98 11.12
C PRO A 242 -3.04 -18.75 10.85
N ARG A 243 -3.43 -19.69 11.73
CA ARG A 243 -4.60 -20.56 11.52
C ARG A 243 -5.93 -19.79 11.54
N ASP A 244 -5.99 -18.70 12.30
CA ASP A 244 -7.14 -17.81 12.37
C ASP A 244 -6.66 -16.36 12.57
N PRO A 245 -6.25 -15.66 11.49
CA PRO A 245 -5.68 -14.33 11.58
C PRO A 245 -6.66 -13.27 12.08
N ASP A 246 -7.98 -13.44 11.89
CA ASP A 246 -9.00 -12.54 12.48
C ASP A 246 -8.98 -12.65 14.00
N THR A 247 -8.87 -13.88 14.55
CA THR A 247 -8.72 -14.07 16.00
C THR A 247 -7.41 -13.48 16.52
N SER A 248 -6.30 -13.61 15.78
CA SER A 248 -5.04 -12.94 16.12
C SER A 248 -5.22 -11.41 16.16
N ALA A 249 -5.88 -10.82 15.16
CA ALA A 249 -6.18 -9.39 15.10
C ALA A 249 -7.03 -8.93 16.29
N ARG A 250 -8.06 -9.69 16.68
CA ARG A 250 -8.91 -9.37 17.85
C ARG A 250 -8.13 -9.39 19.16
N ARG A 251 -7.21 -10.34 19.35
CA ARG A 251 -6.35 -10.41 20.54
C ARG A 251 -5.42 -9.20 20.63
N ILE A 252 -4.83 -8.81 19.50
CA ILE A 252 -3.97 -7.62 19.40
C ILE A 252 -4.79 -6.36 19.73
N ARG A 253 -5.99 -6.23 19.16
CA ARG A 253 -6.90 -5.11 19.42
C ARG A 253 -7.24 -4.99 20.91
N ALA A 254 -7.61 -6.09 21.55
CA ALA A 254 -7.94 -6.12 22.98
C ALA A 254 -6.74 -5.69 23.85
N ALA A 255 -5.54 -6.18 23.56
CA ALA A 255 -4.35 -5.78 24.30
C ALA A 255 -4.01 -4.28 24.14
N ILE A 256 -4.26 -3.71 22.94
CA ILE A 256 -4.11 -2.27 22.72
C ILE A 256 -5.17 -1.49 23.52
N GLU A 257 -6.42 -1.96 23.52
CA GLU A 257 -7.49 -1.35 24.32
C GLU A 257 -7.16 -1.36 25.81
N ASP A 258 -6.74 -2.51 26.35
CA ASP A 258 -6.39 -2.67 27.77
C ASP A 258 -5.25 -1.72 28.20
N ARG A 259 -4.29 -1.47 27.31
CA ARG A 259 -3.11 -0.63 27.61
C ARG A 259 -3.31 0.85 27.30
N CYS A 260 -4.01 1.18 26.21
CA CYS A 260 -4.13 2.54 25.69
C CYS A 260 -5.51 3.17 25.95
N GLY A 261 -6.49 2.40 26.41
CA GLY A 261 -7.86 2.84 26.64
C GLY A 261 -8.67 3.10 25.36
N VAL A 262 -8.14 2.71 24.19
CA VAL A 262 -8.75 2.90 22.87
C VAL A 262 -8.58 1.62 22.08
N ALA A 263 -9.67 1.13 21.48
CA ALA A 263 -9.69 -0.05 20.62
C ALA A 263 -9.65 0.36 19.13
N PRO A 264 -8.46 0.48 18.51
CA PRO A 264 -8.35 0.82 17.09
C PRO A 264 -8.80 -0.34 16.20
N GLY A 265 -8.87 -0.10 14.90
CA GLY A 265 -8.87 -1.19 13.93
C GLY A 265 -7.54 -1.94 13.94
N VAL A 266 -7.56 -3.24 13.65
CA VAL A 266 -6.34 -4.04 13.44
C VAL A 266 -6.46 -4.83 12.15
N ILE A 267 -5.40 -4.83 11.34
CA ILE A 267 -5.30 -5.64 10.12
C ILE A 267 -4.02 -6.47 10.18
N VAL A 268 -4.14 -7.78 10.01
CA VAL A 268 -3.00 -8.66 9.73
C VAL A 268 -2.79 -8.71 8.21
N THR A 269 -1.58 -8.42 7.74
CA THR A 269 -1.26 -8.27 6.31
C THR A 269 -0.31 -9.35 5.80
N ASP A 270 -0.45 -9.74 4.54
CA ASP A 270 0.53 -10.58 3.85
C ASP A 270 0.69 -10.17 2.39
N SER A 271 1.79 -10.56 1.77
CA SER A 271 2.20 -10.16 0.42
C SER A 271 1.69 -11.11 -0.64
N PHE A 272 0.79 -10.62 -1.49
CA PHE A 272 0.18 -11.44 -2.53
C PHE A 272 0.63 -10.97 -3.91
N GLY A 273 0.85 -11.93 -4.81
CA GLY A 273 0.76 -11.66 -6.25
C GLY A 273 -0.70 -11.50 -6.68
N ARG A 274 -0.93 -11.01 -7.89
CA ARG A 274 -2.30 -10.87 -8.42
C ARG A 274 -2.35 -11.14 -9.92
N PRO A 275 -3.45 -11.71 -10.44
CA PRO A 275 -3.61 -11.93 -11.88
C PRO A 275 -3.41 -10.65 -12.70
N TRP A 276 -2.85 -10.82 -13.91
CA TRP A 276 -2.68 -9.79 -14.94
C TRP A 276 -1.79 -8.58 -14.59
N ARG A 277 -1.16 -8.54 -13.42
CA ARG A 277 -0.21 -7.47 -13.04
C ARG A 277 1.08 -8.05 -12.50
N LEU A 278 2.19 -7.43 -12.87
CA LEU A 278 3.50 -7.73 -12.29
C LEU A 278 3.62 -7.07 -10.91
N GLY A 279 4.43 -7.67 -10.04
CA GLY A 279 4.69 -7.21 -8.68
C GLY A 279 3.72 -7.79 -7.65
N ILE A 280 4.15 -7.72 -6.39
CA ILE A 280 3.34 -8.05 -5.22
C ILE A 280 2.71 -6.79 -4.62
N THR A 281 1.68 -6.97 -3.80
CA THR A 281 1.08 -5.95 -2.94
C THR A 281 0.69 -6.63 -1.64
N ASP A 282 0.73 -5.91 -0.53
CA ASP A 282 0.12 -6.45 0.69
C ASP A 282 -1.41 -6.39 0.60
N VAL A 283 -2.06 -7.42 1.14
CA VAL A 283 -3.51 -7.57 1.30
C VAL A 283 -3.82 -7.91 2.76
N ALA A 284 -5.08 -7.73 3.17
CA ALA A 284 -5.52 -8.16 4.48
C ALA A 284 -5.75 -9.69 4.49
N ILE A 285 -5.18 -10.37 5.48
CA ILE A 285 -5.46 -11.78 5.78
C ILE A 285 -6.20 -11.96 7.11
N GLY A 286 -6.35 -10.90 7.89
CA GLY A 286 -7.14 -10.87 9.12
C GLY A 286 -7.53 -9.44 9.49
N VAL A 287 -8.70 -9.24 10.08
CA VAL A 287 -9.21 -7.92 10.52
C VAL A 287 -9.89 -7.98 11.88
N ALA A 288 -9.89 -6.87 12.61
CA ALA A 288 -10.68 -6.65 13.81
C ALA A 288 -11.06 -5.17 13.99
N GLY A 289 -12.27 -4.90 14.47
CA GLY A 289 -12.77 -3.53 14.72
C GLY A 289 -13.12 -2.73 13.46
N ILE A 290 -12.95 -3.30 12.27
CA ILE A 290 -13.26 -2.66 10.98
C ILE A 290 -13.91 -3.65 10.03
N ALA A 291 -14.73 -3.14 9.10
CA ALA A 291 -15.23 -3.93 7.97
C ALA A 291 -14.11 -4.15 6.94
N ALA A 292 -14.03 -5.37 6.37
CA ALA A 292 -13.08 -5.65 5.31
C ALA A 292 -13.47 -4.95 3.99
N LEU A 293 -14.77 -4.86 3.74
CA LEU A 293 -15.37 -4.24 2.57
C LEU A 293 -16.21 -3.01 2.94
N ASP A 294 -16.10 -1.99 2.10
CA ASP A 294 -16.97 -0.83 2.11
C ASP A 294 -17.91 -0.91 0.90
N ASP A 295 -19.12 -1.42 1.14
CA ASP A 295 -20.18 -1.54 0.14
C ASP A 295 -20.87 -0.19 -0.08
N LEU A 296 -20.57 0.43 -1.22
CA LEU A 296 -21.10 1.72 -1.61
C LEU A 296 -22.30 1.59 -2.56
N ARG A 297 -22.77 0.36 -2.84
CA ARG A 297 -23.93 0.16 -3.72
C ARG A 297 -25.17 0.82 -3.14
N GLY A 298 -25.94 1.47 -3.99
CA GLY A 298 -27.10 2.28 -3.61
C GLY A 298 -26.76 3.70 -3.12
N SER A 299 -25.51 3.97 -2.71
CA SER A 299 -25.10 5.33 -2.32
C SER A 299 -24.93 6.22 -3.56
N PRO A 300 -25.20 7.54 -3.46
CA PRO A 300 -25.02 8.46 -4.57
C PRO A 300 -23.54 8.68 -4.90
N ASP A 301 -23.22 8.73 -6.19
CA ASP A 301 -21.94 9.22 -6.71
C ASP A 301 -21.87 10.76 -6.65
N ALA A 302 -20.78 11.34 -7.16
CA ALA A 302 -20.58 12.78 -7.19
C ALA A 302 -21.62 13.55 -8.03
N ASP A 303 -22.32 12.86 -8.95
CA ASP A 303 -23.38 13.40 -9.79
C ASP A 303 -24.78 13.06 -9.24
N GLY A 304 -24.87 12.46 -8.06
CA GLY A 304 -26.12 12.06 -7.41
C GLY A 304 -26.74 10.75 -7.92
N ARG A 305 -26.05 9.99 -8.78
CA ARG A 305 -26.53 8.70 -9.30
C ARG A 305 -26.19 7.57 -8.33
N ALA A 306 -27.11 6.64 -8.12
CA ALA A 306 -26.85 5.48 -7.27
C ALA A 306 -25.76 4.58 -7.88
N MET A 307 -24.72 4.28 -7.10
CA MET A 307 -23.67 3.33 -7.48
C MET A 307 -24.24 1.91 -7.55
N ALA A 308 -24.06 1.21 -8.67
CA ALA A 308 -24.64 -0.12 -8.88
C ALA A 308 -23.73 -1.27 -8.41
N ALA A 309 -22.41 -1.14 -8.55
CA ALA A 309 -21.46 -2.24 -8.35
C ALA A 309 -20.24 -1.86 -7.49
N THR A 310 -20.23 -0.67 -6.89
CA THR A 310 -19.06 -0.15 -6.18
C THR A 310 -18.95 -0.78 -4.80
N VAL A 311 -18.03 -1.73 -4.65
CA VAL A 311 -17.59 -2.27 -3.37
C VAL A 311 -16.09 -2.09 -3.27
N ARG A 312 -15.63 -1.41 -2.22
CA ARG A 312 -14.21 -1.11 -2.02
C ARG A 312 -13.61 -2.07 -1.01
N ALA A 313 -12.54 -2.77 -1.39
CA ALA A 313 -11.75 -3.60 -0.49
C ALA A 313 -10.88 -2.72 0.41
N VAL A 314 -11.51 -2.04 1.37
CA VAL A 314 -10.86 -1.01 2.20
C VAL A 314 -9.73 -1.58 3.05
N ALA A 315 -9.88 -2.80 3.58
CA ALA A 315 -8.81 -3.46 4.34
C ALA A 315 -7.58 -3.75 3.47
N ASP A 316 -7.76 -4.21 2.23
CA ASP A 316 -6.66 -4.43 1.28
C ASP A 316 -5.99 -3.12 0.86
N GLN A 317 -6.76 -2.05 0.69
CA GLN A 317 -6.20 -0.72 0.39
C GLN A 317 -5.34 -0.19 1.53
N ILE A 318 -5.78 -0.40 2.78
CA ILE A 318 -4.99 -0.02 3.97
C ILE A 318 -3.74 -0.89 4.07
N ALA A 319 -3.85 -2.20 3.86
CA ALA A 319 -2.70 -3.11 3.86
C ALA A 319 -1.65 -2.71 2.80
N ALA A 320 -2.09 -2.42 1.57
CA ALA A 320 -1.23 -1.98 0.49
C ALA A 320 -0.57 -0.62 0.79
N ALA A 321 -1.29 0.33 1.40
CA ALA A 321 -0.73 1.61 1.80
C ALA A 321 0.31 1.46 2.92
N ALA A 322 0.04 0.58 3.90
CA ALA A 322 0.97 0.27 4.99
C ALA A 322 2.29 -0.30 4.48
N GLU A 323 2.26 -1.20 3.50
CA GLU A 323 3.46 -1.81 2.90
C GLU A 323 4.50 -0.76 2.49
N LEU A 324 4.04 0.35 1.88
CA LEU A 324 4.90 1.42 1.40
C LEU A 324 5.72 2.05 2.54
N ALA A 325 5.15 2.14 3.74
CA ALA A 325 5.82 2.67 4.92
C ALA A 325 6.69 1.63 5.63
N LEU A 326 6.26 0.36 5.66
CA LEU A 326 6.98 -0.71 6.34
C LEU A 326 8.30 -1.02 5.63
N GLY A 327 8.28 -1.23 4.32
CA GLY A 327 9.43 -1.65 3.52
C GLY A 327 9.93 -3.07 3.87
N LYS A 328 10.07 -3.94 2.87
CA LYS A 328 10.33 -5.39 3.05
C LYS A 328 11.61 -5.76 3.82
N SER A 329 12.61 -4.89 3.82
CA SER A 329 13.92 -5.15 4.44
C SER A 329 14.18 -4.33 5.70
N ALA A 330 13.25 -3.46 6.09
CA ALA A 330 13.48 -2.50 7.17
C ALA A 330 13.20 -3.08 8.57
N ARG A 331 12.72 -4.33 8.66
CA ARG A 331 12.33 -4.99 9.93
C ARG A 331 11.30 -4.18 10.72
N ARG A 332 10.36 -3.57 10.00
CA ARG A 332 9.22 -2.83 10.58
C ARG A 332 7.96 -3.63 10.29
N PRO A 333 7.44 -4.39 11.26
CA PRO A 333 6.28 -5.24 11.04
C PRO A 333 4.95 -4.56 11.40
N LEU A 334 4.98 -3.30 11.83
CA LEU A 334 3.84 -2.55 12.36
C LEU A 334 3.72 -1.16 11.73
N ALA A 335 2.51 -0.74 11.36
CA ALA A 335 2.24 0.64 11.00
C ALA A 335 0.92 1.12 11.60
N LEU A 336 0.88 2.36 12.06
CA LEU A 336 -0.34 3.09 12.35
C LEU A 336 -0.82 3.78 11.08
N VAL A 337 -2.08 3.56 10.72
CA VAL A 337 -2.75 4.21 9.58
C VAL A 337 -3.88 5.07 10.12
N ARG A 338 -3.84 6.36 9.79
CA ARG A 338 -4.82 7.36 10.24
C ARG A 338 -5.48 8.06 9.06
N GLY A 339 -6.78 8.32 9.17
CA GLY A 339 -7.55 8.99 8.12
C GLY A 339 -8.02 8.07 6.99
N ALA A 340 -7.87 6.75 7.13
CA ALA A 340 -8.36 5.78 6.14
C ALA A 340 -9.89 5.70 6.07
N LYS A 341 -10.59 6.16 7.12
CA LYS A 341 -12.06 6.20 7.22
C LYS A 341 -12.72 4.85 6.92
N ALA A 342 -12.08 3.76 7.35
CA ALA A 342 -12.69 2.45 7.31
C ALA A 342 -13.92 2.42 8.22
N ARG A 343 -15.00 1.79 7.76
CA ARG A 343 -16.20 1.61 8.58
C ARG A 343 -15.88 0.69 9.74
N HIS A 344 -16.22 1.13 10.96
CA HIS A 344 -16.12 0.30 12.15
C HIS A 344 -17.01 -0.95 12.05
N SER A 345 -16.51 -2.10 12.48
CA SER A 345 -17.28 -3.35 12.60
C SER A 345 -16.66 -4.27 13.65
N GLU A 346 -17.42 -4.60 14.70
CA GLU A 346 -16.99 -5.59 15.70
C GLU A 346 -17.00 -7.02 15.14
N GLU A 347 -17.91 -7.30 14.22
CA GLU A 347 -18.08 -8.60 13.58
C GLU A 347 -17.29 -8.74 12.27
N GLY A 348 -16.51 -7.71 11.91
CA GLY A 348 -15.74 -7.69 10.67
C GLY A 348 -14.84 -8.91 10.54
N SER A 349 -14.85 -9.53 9.36
CA SER A 349 -14.00 -10.66 9.03
C SER A 349 -13.38 -10.51 7.66
N VAL A 350 -12.13 -10.97 7.50
CA VAL A 350 -11.49 -11.03 6.18
C VAL A 350 -12.26 -11.96 5.23
N ARG A 351 -13.05 -12.90 5.75
CA ARG A 351 -13.86 -13.80 4.93
C ARG A 351 -14.88 -13.07 4.08
N GLU A 352 -15.30 -11.88 4.48
CA GLU A 352 -16.19 -11.02 3.70
C GLU A 352 -15.56 -10.58 2.37
N SER A 353 -14.22 -10.49 2.28
CA SER A 353 -13.51 -10.11 1.05
C SER A 353 -13.22 -11.27 0.11
N LEU A 354 -13.48 -12.51 0.53
CA LEU A 354 -13.23 -13.70 -0.28
C LEU A 354 -14.30 -13.85 -1.36
N MET A 355 -13.86 -14.07 -2.60
CA MET A 355 -14.76 -14.36 -3.71
C MET A 355 -15.42 -15.74 -3.52
N PRO A 356 -16.76 -15.85 -3.50
CA PRO A 356 -17.43 -17.14 -3.46
C PRO A 356 -17.05 -17.99 -4.68
N PRO A 357 -16.85 -19.31 -4.53
CA PRO A 357 -16.47 -20.21 -5.63
C PRO A 357 -17.38 -20.11 -6.87
N ASP A 358 -18.68 -19.98 -6.66
CA ASP A 358 -19.67 -19.94 -7.74
C ASP A 358 -19.68 -18.61 -8.51
N TRP A 359 -18.98 -17.59 -8.00
CA TRP A 359 -18.85 -16.26 -8.61
C TRP A 359 -17.49 -16.08 -9.32
N ASP A 360 -16.52 -16.93 -9.02
CA ASP A 360 -15.16 -16.83 -9.56
C ASP A 360 -15.09 -17.41 -10.99
N LEU A 361 -15.16 -16.52 -11.99
CA LEU A 361 -15.05 -16.89 -13.41
C LEU A 361 -13.66 -17.38 -13.83
N PHE A 362 -12.65 -17.26 -12.96
CA PHE A 362 -11.28 -17.70 -13.22
C PHE A 362 -10.95 -19.04 -12.54
N ARG A 363 -11.90 -19.60 -11.79
CA ARG A 363 -11.73 -20.81 -10.97
C ARG A 363 -11.55 -22.09 -11.77
#